data_AF-A0A7C9M621-F1
#
_entry.id   AF-A0A7C9M621-F1
#
_cell.length_a   1.000
_cell.length_b   1.000
_cell.length_c   1.000
_cell.angle_alpha   90.00
_cell.angle_beta   90.00
_cell.angle_gamma   90.00
#
_symmetry.space_group_name_H-M   'P 1'
#
loop_
_entity.id
_entity.type
_entity.pdbx_description
1 polymer ?
#
loop_
_entity_poly.entity_id
_entity_poly.type
_entity_poly.pdbx_seq_one_letter_code
_entity_poly.pdbx_strand_id
1 'polypeptide(L)'
;MTATIDPLQPVVDLWFPIDAAEFRAIHQQTCAGAPLEAVGQVRAQGLACMTDDEVEQLARALQLAHLRRPSDVDRLWHFVIVRGMA
;
A
#
# COMPACT_ATOMS: atom_id res chain seq x y z
N MET A 1 -16.52 -27.52 -3.63
CA MET A 1 -15.18 -27.04 -3.24
C MET A 1 -15.38 -25.78 -2.41
N THR A 2 -15.30 -25.87 -1.09
CA THR A 2 -15.42 -24.71 -0.20
C THR A 2 -14.12 -23.92 -0.31
N ALA A 3 -14.18 -22.71 -0.88
CA ALA A 3 -13.06 -21.79 -0.83
C ALA A 3 -12.72 -21.57 0.65
N THR A 4 -11.52 -21.96 1.08
CA THR A 4 -11.04 -21.66 2.42
C THR A 4 -10.81 -20.17 2.49
N ILE A 5 -11.76 -19.45 3.10
CA ILE A 5 -11.67 -18.01 3.29
C ILE A 5 -10.54 -17.76 4.29
N ASP A 6 -9.55 -16.97 3.89
CA ASP A 6 -8.49 -16.54 4.80
C ASP A 6 -9.12 -15.60 5.84
N PRO A 7 -9.11 -15.94 7.14
CA PRO A 7 -9.79 -15.14 8.15
C PRO A 7 -9.21 -13.72 8.29
N LEU A 8 -7.99 -13.49 7.78
CA LEU A 8 -7.35 -12.18 7.78
C LEU A 8 -7.73 -11.32 6.58
N GLN A 9 -8.36 -11.89 5.54
CA GLN A 9 -8.73 -11.16 4.33
C GLN A 9 -9.51 -9.87 4.62
N PRO A 10 -10.54 -9.84 5.48
CA PRO A 10 -11.30 -8.62 5.73
C PRO A 10 -10.47 -7.50 6.36
N VAL A 11 -9.48 -7.86 7.19
CA VAL A 11 -8.57 -6.89 7.83
C VAL A 11 -7.61 -6.32 6.80
N VAL A 12 -7.09 -7.18 5.92
CA VAL A 12 -6.16 -6.80 4.86
C VAL A 12 -6.85 -5.93 3.81
N ASP A 13 -8.12 -6.20 3.48
CA ASP A 13 -8.92 -5.37 2.58
C ASP A 13 -9.17 -3.97 3.14
N LEU A 14 -9.35 -3.84 4.46
CA LEU A 14 -9.48 -2.53 5.12
C LEU A 14 -8.16 -1.75 5.13
N TRP A 15 -7.02 -2.43 5.25
CA TRP A 15 -5.71 -1.78 5.24
C TRP A 15 -5.26 -1.41 3.83
N PHE A 16 -5.61 -2.21 2.82
CA PHE A 16 -5.21 -1.99 1.43
C PHE A 16 -6.44 -2.10 0.53
N PRO A 17 -7.35 -1.11 0.56
CA PRO A 17 -8.51 -1.11 -0.33
C PRO A 17 -8.03 -1.08 -1.78
N ILE A 18 -8.73 -1.83 -2.65
CA ILE A 18 -8.37 -1.90 -4.08
C ILE A 18 -8.66 -0.58 -4.78
N ASP A 19 -9.69 0.16 -4.33
CA ASP A 19 -10.02 1.47 -4.88
C ASP A 19 -8.86 2.46 -4.66
N ALA A 20 -8.39 3.07 -5.74
CA ALA A 20 -7.22 3.92 -5.73
C ALA A 20 -7.43 5.22 -4.92
N ALA A 21 -8.66 5.74 -4.85
CA ALA A 21 -8.96 6.94 -4.08
C ALA A 21 -8.97 6.65 -2.58
N GLU A 22 -9.60 5.55 -2.16
CA GLU A 22 -9.57 5.07 -0.78
C GLU A 22 -8.14 4.73 -0.33
N PHE A 23 -7.38 4.02 -1.18
CA PHE A 23 -5.99 3.66 -0.87
C PHE A 23 -5.14 4.90 -0.63
N ARG A 24 -5.25 5.91 -1.50
CA ARG A 24 -4.54 7.19 -1.34
C ARG A 24 -5.00 7.94 -0.09
N ALA A 25 -6.30 7.94 0.20
CA ALA A 25 -6.84 8.57 1.39
C ALA A 25 -6.24 7.99 2.69
N ILE A 26 -5.90 6.69 2.70
CA ILE A 26 -5.26 6.04 3.85
C ILE A 26 -3.74 6.29 3.84
N HIS A 27 -3.09 6.10 2.69
CA HIS A 27 -1.63 5.92 2.62
C HIS A 27 -0.82 7.14 2.16
N GLN A 28 -1.47 8.17 1.60
CA GLN A 28 -0.82 9.45 1.28
C GLN A 28 -0.93 10.49 2.40
N GLN A 29 -1.60 10.15 3.51
CA GLN A 29 -1.64 11.04 4.66
C GLN A 29 -0.26 11.11 5.31
N THR A 30 0.20 12.33 5.57
CA THR A 30 1.42 12.59 6.33
C THR A 30 1.05 13.22 7.67
N CYS A 31 1.67 12.73 8.73
CA CYS A 31 1.50 13.29 10.07
C CYS A 31 2.74 14.10 10.41
N ALA A 32 2.60 15.43 10.42
CA ALA A 32 3.69 16.33 10.79
C ALA A 32 4.17 16.04 12.23
N GLY A 33 5.48 15.92 12.41
CA GLY A 33 6.09 15.61 13.71
C GLY A 33 6.04 14.14 14.12
N ALA A 34 5.51 13.24 13.28
CA ALA A 34 5.59 11.81 13.53
C ALA A 34 7.03 11.28 13.33
N PRO A 35 7.45 10.24 14.07
CA PRO A 35 8.66 9.50 13.73
C PRO A 35 8.60 9.03 12.27
N LEU A 36 9.69 9.23 11.52
CA LEU A 36 9.79 8.90 10.10
C LEU A 36 8.88 9.73 9.17
N GLU A 37 8.51 10.96 9.55
CA GLU A 37 7.76 11.90 8.70
C GLU A 37 8.33 11.98 7.27
N ALA A 38 9.64 12.10 7.12
CA ALA A 38 10.31 12.15 5.81
C ALA A 38 10.02 10.91 4.94
N VAL A 39 9.94 9.71 5.54
CA VAL A 39 9.57 8.48 4.82
C VAL A 39 8.11 8.54 4.39
N GLY A 40 7.23 9.03 5.27
CA GLY A 40 5.82 9.25 4.96
C GLY A 40 5.62 10.23 3.80
N GLN A 41 6.38 11.33 3.78
CA GLN A 41 6.34 12.33 2.71
C GLN A 41 6.80 11.74 1.36
N VAL A 42 7.92 11.03 1.33
CA VAL A 42 8.42 10.41 0.08
C VAL A 42 7.46 9.32 -0.42
N ARG A 43 6.87 8.53 0.48
CA ARG A 43 5.83 7.56 0.11
C ARG A 43 4.60 8.24 -0.47
N ALA A 44 4.13 9.33 0.13
CA ALA A 44 2.99 10.09 -0.37
C ALA A 44 3.26 10.66 -1.78
N GLN A 45 4.47 11.20 -1.99
CA GLN A 45 4.94 11.67 -3.30
C GLN A 45 4.99 10.53 -4.33
N GLY A 46 5.57 9.38 -3.96
CA GLY A 46 5.62 8.21 -4.83
C GLY A 46 4.25 7.74 -5.28
N LEU A 47 3.27 7.68 -4.37
CA LEU A 47 1.88 7.37 -4.70
C LEU A 47 1.21 8.44 -5.58
N ALA A 48 1.64 9.70 -5.51
CA ALA A 48 1.09 10.78 -6.32
C ALA A 48 1.58 10.70 -7.77
N CYS A 49 2.75 10.08 -7.99
CA CYS A 49 3.30 9.80 -9.32
C CYS A 49 2.73 8.52 -9.96
N MET A 50 1.91 7.75 -9.24
CA MET A 50 1.31 6.51 -9.75
C MET A 50 -0.08 6.76 -10.32
N THR A 51 -0.39 6.12 -11.44
CA THR A 51 -1.76 6.11 -11.98
C THR A 51 -2.70 5.32 -11.08
N ASP A 52 -4.01 5.47 -11.27
CA ASP A 52 -5.00 4.70 -10.51
C ASP A 52 -4.80 3.20 -10.71
N ASP A 53 -4.67 2.73 -11.96
CA ASP A 53 -4.38 1.32 -12.28
C ASP A 53 -3.14 0.78 -11.54
N GLU A 54 -2.07 1.57 -11.44
CA GLU A 54 -0.86 1.18 -10.74
C GLU A 54 -1.08 1.09 -9.23
N VAL A 55 -1.89 1.99 -8.66
CA VAL A 55 -2.28 1.96 -7.24
C VAL A 55 -3.16 0.75 -6.96
N GLU A 56 -4.13 0.42 -7.82
CA GLU A 56 -4.97 -0.77 -7.63
C GLU A 56 -4.13 -2.06 -7.71
N GLN A 57 -3.18 -2.13 -8.64
CA GLN A 57 -2.24 -3.25 -8.75
C GLN A 57 -1.35 -3.37 -7.51
N LEU A 58 -0.84 -2.25 -7.00
CA LEU A 58 -0.08 -2.20 -5.75
C LEU A 58 -0.92 -2.68 -4.57
N ALA A 59 -2.18 -2.23 -4.46
CA ALA A 59 -3.08 -2.64 -3.40
C ALA A 59 -3.28 -4.16 -3.42
N ARG A 60 -3.62 -4.75 -4.57
CA ARG A 60 -3.76 -6.21 -4.72
C ARG A 60 -2.46 -6.95 -4.39
N ALA A 61 -1.31 -6.41 -4.80
CA ALA A 61 -0.01 -7.00 -4.49
C ALA A 61 0.30 -6.96 -2.99
N LEU A 62 -0.02 -5.86 -2.30
CA LEU A 62 0.14 -5.73 -0.85
C LEU A 62 -0.81 -6.66 -0.09
N GLN A 63 -2.05 -6.80 -0.53
CA GLN A 63 -2.99 -7.76 0.05
C GLN A 63 -2.44 -9.18 -0.03
N LEU A 64 -1.97 -9.58 -1.23
CA LEU A 64 -1.38 -10.91 -1.45
C LEU A 64 -0.10 -11.10 -0.62
N ALA A 65 0.77 -10.09 -0.58
CA ALA A 65 2.01 -10.12 0.19
C ALA A 65 1.71 -10.31 1.68
N HIS A 66 0.79 -9.54 2.27
CA HIS A 66 0.42 -9.69 3.68
C HIS A 66 -0.12 -11.09 4.02
N LEU A 67 -0.90 -11.70 3.15
CA LEU A 67 -1.53 -13.00 3.42
C LEU A 67 -0.64 -14.20 3.10
N ARG A 68 0.28 -14.07 2.13
CA ARG A 68 1.02 -15.21 1.58
C ARG A 68 2.53 -15.05 1.61
N ARG A 69 3.06 -13.83 1.51
CA ARG A 69 4.50 -13.54 1.42
C ARG A 69 4.86 -12.23 2.13
N PRO A 70 4.83 -12.18 3.47
CA PRO A 70 5.03 -10.93 4.21
C PRO A 70 6.37 -10.24 3.92
N SER A 71 7.40 -11.01 3.52
CA SER A 71 8.70 -10.48 3.10
C SER A 71 8.65 -9.55 1.89
N ASP A 72 7.60 -9.64 1.06
CA ASP A 72 7.45 -8.81 -0.14
C ASP A 72 6.85 -7.42 0.18
N VAL A 73 6.26 -7.22 1.37
CA VAL A 73 5.61 -5.95 1.75
C VAL A 73 6.59 -4.79 1.71
N ASP A 74 7.75 -4.94 2.35
CA ASP A 74 8.78 -3.89 2.39
C ASP A 74 9.33 -3.59 0.99
N ARG A 75 9.42 -4.62 0.14
CA ARG A 75 9.86 -4.47 -1.26
C ARG A 75 8.86 -3.68 -2.09
N LEU A 76 7.56 -3.92 -1.91
CA LEU A 76 6.50 -3.18 -2.59
C LEU A 76 6.50 -1.71 -2.14
N TRP A 77 6.65 -1.43 -0.85
CA TRP A 77 6.77 -0.06 -0.36
C TRP A 77 8.05 0.64 -0.83
N HIS A 78 9.17 -0.09 -0.93
CA HIS A 78 10.41 0.45 -1.48
C HIS A 78 10.23 0.92 -2.93
N PHE A 79 9.49 0.18 -3.77
CA PHE A 79 9.20 0.61 -5.14
C PHE A 79 8.46 1.95 -5.19
N VAL A 80 7.46 2.13 -4.32
CA VAL A 80 6.73 3.40 -4.19
C VAL A 80 7.67 4.54 -3.78
N ILE A 81 8.51 4.30 -2.77
CA ILE A 81 9.47 5.28 -2.27
C ILE A 81 10.46 5.71 -3.37
N VAL A 82 10.99 4.76 -4.14
CA VAL A 82 11.91 5.06 -5.25
C VAL A 82 11.26 5.95 -6.31
N ARG A 83 9.98 5.74 -6.61
CA ARG A 83 9.23 6.63 -7.52
C ARG A 83 9.08 8.05 -6.98
N GLY A 84 8.97 8.22 -5.67
CA GLY A 84 8.87 9.55 -5.03
C GLY A 84 10.19 10.33 -4.99
N MET A 85 11.31 9.69 -5.32
CA MET A 85 12.64 10.34 -5.37
C MET A 85 13.08 10.73 -6.79
N ALA A 86 12.32 10.34 -7.82
CA ALA A 86 12.60 10.61 -9.23
C ALA A 86 12.03 11.96 -9.66
#